data_AF-A0A7C8YX92-F1
#
_entry.id   AF-A0A7C8YX92-F1
#
_cell.length_a   1.000
_cell.length_b   1.000
_cell.length_c   1.000
_cell.angle_alpha   90.00
_cell.angle_beta   90.00
_cell.angle_gamma   90.00
#
_symmetry.space_group_name_H-M   'P 1'
#
loop_
_entity.id
_entity.type
_entity.pdbx_description
1 polymer ?
#
loop_
_entity_poly.entity_id
_entity_poly.type
_entity_poly.pdbx_seq_one_letter_code
_entity_poly.pdbx_strand_id
1 'polypeptide(L)'
;HQRLAIVDPASGDQPLYNEDKTVVVTVNGEIYNHKQLREKLKSHQFRTGSDCEVIAHLYEEYGEDFVDMLDGMFSFVLLDTRDKSFIAARDAVGITPLYMG
;
A
#
# COMPACT_ATOMS: atom_id res chain seq x y z
N HIS A 1 -12.54 -3.14 -6.06
CA HIS A 1 -11.69 -2.05 -6.59
C HIS A 1 -11.86 -2.00 -8.11
N GLN A 2 -12.07 -0.81 -8.69
CA GLN A 2 -12.03 -0.62 -10.15
C GLN A 2 -10.68 -0.01 -10.49
N ARG A 3 -9.83 -0.77 -11.19
CA ARG A 3 -8.42 -0.43 -11.40
C ARG A 3 -8.21 0.29 -12.72
N LEU A 4 -7.52 1.44 -12.69
CA LEU A 4 -6.81 1.97 -13.85
C LEU A 4 -5.37 1.45 -13.77
N ALA A 5 -5.05 0.41 -14.54
CA ALA A 5 -3.76 -0.29 -14.44
C ALA A 5 -2.64 0.48 -15.15
N ILE A 6 -1.87 1.27 -14.40
CA ILE A 6 -0.76 2.08 -14.92
C ILE A 6 0.60 1.37 -14.73
N VAL A 7 0.88 0.87 -13.52
CA VAL A 7 2.09 0.09 -13.18
C VAL A 7 1.75 -1.38 -12.99
N ASP A 8 2.51 -2.26 -13.66
CA ASP A 8 2.33 -3.73 -13.71
C ASP A 8 0.87 -4.20 -13.92
N PRO A 9 0.34 -4.08 -15.15
CA PRO A 9 -1.05 -4.44 -15.44
C PRO A 9 -1.39 -5.91 -15.19
N ALA A 10 -0.41 -6.81 -15.27
CA ALA A 10 -0.65 -8.25 -15.23
C ALA A 10 -0.65 -8.85 -13.82
N SER A 11 0.06 -8.26 -12.85
CA SER A 11 0.17 -8.81 -11.49
C SER A 11 -0.27 -7.86 -10.36
N GLY A 12 -0.53 -6.58 -10.64
CA GLY A 12 -0.97 -5.59 -9.65
C GLY A 12 -2.46 -5.58 -9.33
N ASP A 13 -3.15 -6.72 -9.45
CA ASP A 13 -4.57 -6.80 -9.13
C ASP A 13 -4.78 -6.63 -7.63
N GLN A 14 -5.72 -5.73 -7.30
CA GLN A 14 -6.03 -5.38 -5.93
C GLN A 14 -7.21 -6.18 -5.40
N PRO A 15 -7.26 -6.48 -4.09
CA PRO A 15 -6.36 -5.98 -3.04
C PRO A 15 -4.96 -6.61 -3.04
N LEU A 16 -3.99 -5.86 -2.54
CA LEU A 16 -2.63 -6.31 -2.30
C LEU A 16 -2.53 -6.86 -0.87
N TYR A 17 -1.58 -7.78 -0.65
CA TYR A 17 -1.44 -8.51 0.60
C TYR A 17 0.03 -8.59 1.00
N ASN A 18 0.28 -8.71 2.29
CA ASN A 18 1.54 -9.24 2.78
C ASN A 18 1.67 -10.76 2.51
N GLU A 19 2.76 -11.37 2.98
CA GLU A 19 3.14 -12.76 2.72
C GLU A 19 2.10 -13.74 3.25
N ASP A 20 1.62 -13.57 4.47
CA ASP A 20 0.66 -14.48 5.09
C ASP A 20 -0.81 -14.08 4.86
N LYS A 21 -1.03 -12.98 4.12
CA LYS A 21 -2.34 -12.37 3.83
C LYS A 21 -3.09 -11.89 5.07
N THR A 22 -2.38 -11.61 6.16
CA THR A 22 -2.98 -11.01 7.35
C THR A 22 -3.15 -9.50 7.23
N VAL A 23 -2.33 -8.84 6.42
CA VAL A 23 -2.44 -7.42 6.06
C VAL A 23 -2.98 -7.29 4.63
N VAL A 24 -4.05 -6.52 4.46
CA VAL A 24 -4.75 -6.34 3.18
C VAL A 24 -4.82 -4.85 2.87
N VAL A 25 -4.43 -4.44 1.66
CA VAL A 25 -4.50 -3.02 1.25
C VAL A 25 -5.16 -2.85 -0.11
N THR A 26 -6.00 -1.83 -0.22
CA THR A 26 -6.52 -1.30 -1.48
C THR A 26 -6.07 0.14 -1.62
N VAL A 27 -5.50 0.50 -2.77
CA VAL A 27 -4.85 1.77 -3.05
C VAL A 27 -5.38 2.35 -4.37
N ASN A 28 -5.65 3.64 -4.40
CA ASN A 28 -5.78 4.43 -5.60
C ASN A 28 -4.64 5.44 -5.62
N GLY A 29 -3.66 5.26 -6.51
CA GLY A 29 -2.47 6.10 -6.52
C GLY A 29 -1.24 5.43 -7.12
N GLU A 30 -0.12 6.11 -6.94
CA GLU A 30 1.22 5.67 -7.32
C GLU A 30 2.21 6.04 -6.21
N ILE A 31 3.06 5.10 -5.81
CA ILE A 31 4.15 5.30 -4.84
C ILE A 31 5.47 5.44 -5.59
N TYR A 32 5.93 6.68 -5.80
CA TYR A 32 7.09 6.98 -6.63
C TYR A 32 8.40 6.44 -6.06
N ASN A 33 8.55 6.48 -4.73
CA ASN A 33 9.75 5.97 -4.05
C ASN A 33 9.70 4.45 -3.76
N HIS A 34 8.76 3.69 -4.32
CA HIS A 34 8.55 2.27 -4.00
C HIS A 34 9.83 1.41 -4.13
N LYS A 35 10.68 1.68 -5.12
CA LYS A 35 11.96 0.94 -5.29
C LYS A 35 12.90 1.16 -4.12
N GLN A 36 12.98 2.39 -3.60
CA GLN A 36 13.81 2.72 -2.45
C GLN A 36 13.26 2.08 -1.16
N LEU A 37 11.93 2.02 -1.03
CA LEU A 37 11.26 1.37 0.09
C LEU A 37 11.44 -0.15 0.04
N ARG A 38 11.36 -0.78 -1.14
CA ARG A 38 11.63 -2.22 -1.32
C ARG A 38 13.04 -2.60 -0.87
N GLU A 39 14.05 -1.77 -1.13
CA GLU A 39 15.41 -2.01 -0.64
C GLU A 39 15.53 -2.00 0.89
N LYS A 40 14.60 -1.38 1.61
CA LYS A 40 14.55 -1.41 3.09
C LYS A 40 13.85 -2.67 3.63
N LEU A 41 13.11 -3.39 2.78
CA LEU A 41 12.23 -4.51 3.13
C LEU A 41 12.79 -5.84 2.62
N LYS A 42 14.10 -6.06 2.76
CA LYS A 42 14.78 -7.27 2.21
C LYS A 42 14.34 -8.58 2.90
N SER A 43 13.76 -8.48 4.10
CA SER A 43 13.12 -9.58 4.82
C SER A 43 11.81 -10.03 4.19
N HIS A 44 11.17 -9.16 3.39
CA HIS A 44 9.85 -9.40 2.84
C HIS A 44 9.88 -10.03 1.44
N GLN A 45 8.88 -10.87 1.17
CA GLN A 45 8.65 -11.53 -0.10
C GLN A 45 7.49 -10.86 -0.85
N PHE A 46 7.85 -9.96 -1.75
CA PHE A 46 6.91 -9.33 -2.66
C PHE A 46 6.39 -10.34 -3.69
N ARG A 47 5.08 -10.35 -3.90
CA ARG A 47 4.35 -11.19 -4.84
C ARG A 47 4.07 -10.50 -6.17
N THR A 48 4.12 -9.17 -6.20
CA THR A 48 3.79 -8.37 -7.39
C THR A 48 4.90 -7.37 -7.73
N GLY A 49 4.85 -6.87 -8.97
CA GLY A 49 5.65 -5.72 -9.40
C GLY A 49 5.01 -4.37 -9.03
N SER A 50 3.86 -4.36 -8.34
CA SER A 50 3.13 -3.14 -8.02
C SER A 50 3.94 -2.24 -7.08
N ASP A 51 3.98 -0.95 -7.42
CA ASP A 51 4.52 0.10 -6.56
C ASP A 51 3.80 0.17 -5.21
N CYS A 52 2.49 -0.11 -5.19
CA CYS A 52 1.63 -0.01 -4.01
C CYS A 52 1.79 -1.18 -3.02
N GLU A 53 2.42 -2.29 -3.40
CA GLU A 53 2.57 -3.47 -2.52
C GLU A 53 3.45 -3.17 -1.31
N VAL A 54 4.35 -2.18 -1.42
CA VAL A 54 5.21 -1.73 -0.31
C VAL A 54 4.41 -1.30 0.91
N ILE A 55 3.16 -0.84 0.73
CA ILE A 55 2.31 -0.37 1.83
C ILE A 55 2.02 -1.51 2.82
N ALA A 56 1.70 -2.71 2.34
CA ALA A 56 1.37 -3.83 3.22
C ALA A 56 2.57 -4.23 4.10
N HIS A 57 3.76 -4.29 3.49
CA HIS A 57 4.99 -4.68 4.19
C HIS A 57 5.55 -3.55 5.09
N LEU A 58 5.44 -2.29 4.68
CA LEU A 58 5.85 -1.16 5.52
C LEU A 58 5.03 -1.08 6.82
N TYR A 59 3.73 -1.37 6.74
CA TYR A 59 2.88 -1.45 7.92
C TYR A 59 3.35 -2.53 8.91
N GLU A 60 3.86 -3.67 8.42
CA GLU A 60 4.38 -4.73 9.30
C GLU A 60 5.62 -4.30 10.09
N GLU A 61 6.52 -3.54 9.46
CA GLU A 61 7.80 -3.13 10.07
C GLU A 61 7.69 -1.85 10.90
N TYR A 62 6.81 -0.92 10.50
CA TYR A 62 6.77 0.44 11.05
C TYR A 62 5.41 0.84 11.63
N GLY A 63 4.41 -0.04 11.61
CA GLY A 63 3.08 0.27 12.14
C GLY A 63 2.42 1.41 11.39
N GLU A 64 1.86 2.41 12.09
CA GLU A 64 1.21 3.58 11.48
C GLU A 64 2.21 4.63 10.96
N ASP A 65 3.44 4.64 11.48
CA ASP A 65 4.44 5.69 11.20
C ASP A 65 4.97 5.64 9.75
N PHE A 66 4.72 4.56 9.01
CA PHE A 66 5.20 4.42 7.64
C PHE A 66 4.57 5.41 6.66
N VAL A 67 3.41 6.00 6.98
CA VAL A 67 2.68 6.89 6.07
C VAL A 67 3.56 8.08 5.67
N ASP A 68 4.37 8.58 6.60
CA ASP A 68 5.32 9.69 6.36
C ASP A 68 6.51 9.29 5.48
N MET A 69 6.72 7.99 5.24
CA MET A 69 7.78 7.48 4.36
C MET A 69 7.35 7.43 2.89
N LEU A 70 6.06 7.57 2.61
CA LEU A 70 5.51 7.45 1.26
C LEU A 70 5.71 8.75 0.48
N ASP A 71 6.35 8.64 -0.69
CA ASP A 71 6.41 9.71 -1.67
C ASP A 71 5.57 9.29 -2.88
N GLY A 72 4.50 10.02 -3.14
CA GLY A 72 3.51 9.64 -4.13
C GLY A 72 2.20 10.41 -4.03
N MET A 73 1.29 10.08 -4.94
CA MET A 73 -0.12 10.45 -4.84
C MET A 73 -0.89 9.19 -4.50
N PHE A 74 -1.63 9.17 -3.39
CA PHE A 74 -2.29 7.96 -2.94
C PHE A 74 -3.47 8.23 -2.03
N SER A 75 -4.43 7.31 -2.10
CA SER A 75 -5.47 7.12 -1.10
C SER A 75 -5.58 5.63 -0.91
N PHE A 76 -5.52 5.17 0.33
CA PHE A 76 -5.62 3.74 0.59
C PHE A 76 -6.44 3.45 1.83
N VAL A 77 -6.94 2.21 1.87
CA VAL A 77 -7.45 1.57 3.06
C VAL A 77 -6.68 0.27 3.26
N LEU A 78 -6.12 0.11 4.45
CA LEU A 78 -5.41 -1.08 4.91
C LEU A 78 -6.21 -1.70 6.06
N LEU A 79 -6.34 -3.03 6.06
CA LEU A 79 -6.94 -3.83 7.12
C LEU A 79 -5.89 -4.80 7.67
N ASP A 80 -5.71 -4.80 9.00
CA ASP A 80 -5.02 -5.87 9.71
C ASP A 80 -6.05 -6.85 10.27
N THR A 81 -6.00 -8.09 9.78
CA THR A 81 -6.95 -9.14 10.18
C THR A 81 -6.62 -9.76 11.55
N ARG A 82 -5.42 -9.55 12.09
CA ARG A 82 -4.96 -10.13 13.36
C ARG A 82 -5.69 -9.51 14.54
N ASP A 83 -5.89 -8.19 14.50
CA ASP A 83 -6.56 -7.42 15.54
C ASP A 83 -7.83 -6.69 15.06
N LYS A 84 -8.15 -6.80 13.76
CA LYS A 84 -9.29 -6.14 13.09
C LYS A 84 -9.18 -4.61 13.08
N SER A 85 -7.97 -4.08 13.19
CA SER A 85 -7.69 -2.65 13.00
C SER A 85 -7.64 -2.29 11.51
N PHE A 86 -7.87 -1.01 11.20
CA PHE A 86 -7.73 -0.50 9.85
C PHE A 86 -7.14 0.90 9.86
N ILE A 87 -6.42 1.23 8.77
CA ILE A 87 -5.89 2.56 8.51
C ILE A 87 -6.44 3.04 7.19
N ALA A 88 -6.90 4.29 7.17
CA ALA A 88 -7.26 4.99 5.95
C ALA A 88 -6.38 6.24 5.86
N ALA A 89 -5.64 6.38 4.77
CA ALA A 89 -4.70 7.49 4.58
C ALA A 89 -4.80 8.10 3.18
N ARG A 90 -4.36 9.34 3.08
CA ARG A 90 -4.25 10.12 1.85
C ARG A 90 -2.87 10.75 1.77
N ASP A 91 -2.45 11.06 0.55
CA ASP A 91 -1.25 11.84 0.29
C ASP A 91 -1.31 13.24 0.90
N ALA A 92 -0.14 13.86 1.10
CA ALA A 92 0.06 15.07 1.89
C ALA A 92 -0.81 16.26 1.51
N VAL A 93 -1.25 16.35 0.24
CA VAL A 93 -2.08 17.47 -0.25
C VAL A 93 -3.47 17.00 -0.73
N GLY A 94 -3.77 15.71 -0.63
CA GLY A 94 -5.05 15.13 -0.99
C GLY A 94 -5.31 15.10 -2.50
N ILE A 95 -4.32 14.76 -3.32
CA ILE A 95 -4.43 14.64 -4.79
C ILE A 95 -5.50 13.61 -5.15
N THR A 96 -5.46 12.43 -4.53
CA THR A 96 -6.45 11.38 -4.79
C THR A 96 -7.62 11.48 -3.80
N PRO A 97 -8.89 11.40 -4.26
CA PRO A 97 -10.05 11.55 -3.39
C PRO A 97 -10.30 10.28 -2.55
N LEU A 98 -10.63 10.48 -1.28
CA LEU A 98 -11.12 9.45 -0.36
C LEU A 98 -12.22 10.07 0.52
N TYR A 99 -13.34 9.37 0.66
CA TYR A 99 -14.50 9.82 1.46
C TYR A 99 -14.82 8.78 2.53
N MET A 100 -15.25 9.23 3.71
CA MET A 100 -15.67 8.40 4.85
C MET A 100 -16.99 8.93 5.40
N GLY A 101 -17.92 8.05 5.78
CA GLY A 101 -19.26 8.41 6.29
C GLY A 101 -19.99 7.23 6.89
#